data_AF-A0A1Q4VI91-F1
#
_entry.id   AF-A0A1Q4VI91-F1
#
_cell.length_a   1.000
_cell.length_b   1.000
_cell.length_c   1.000
_cell.angle_alpha   90.00
_cell.angle_beta   90.00
_cell.angle_gamma   90.00
#
_symmetry.space_group_name_H-M   'P 1'
#
loop_
_entity.id
_entity.type
_entity.pdbx_description
1 polymer ?
#
loop_
_entity_poly.entity_id
_entity_poly.type
_entity_poly.pdbx_seq_one_letter_code
_entity_poly.pdbx_strand_id
1 'polypeptide(L)'
;MVWYDRHDGGRIPLAPARFPAHRVPPRFRWSVDMGMAAPGALFGDCFLAHPAICPAIEHEGLPRDIEDVVRVLGVRMRKLLDSGEFVPADPPLDETEVAEPEPAAAAGAGERHVMCHGPLLRICPGRIEDLQCVAEGAPGQRCERAVFSSAEGRWTEVDIPEAKGRAGKSIMLTYRGRMWAWEIDPLDFREATRWLWQKCPSHASAAELHERELVDFSTIRHHDFILRRRPAGYEHAVERREKPAAAGTSSERTLCAGDGCRNGTITPVDEGWLCWRCAPKVRRRLATWGRVRKERVLPHPVAAVEDLAEWTPDLPAAFLPHERSETERLVWDGVHDENPDGPPF
;
A
#
# COMPACT_ATOMS: atom_id res chain seq x y z
N MET A 1 -11.49 12.44 -4.29
CA MET A 1 -10.37 12.12 -3.37
C MET A 1 -10.38 10.64 -3.06
N VAL A 2 -9.23 10.03 -2.73
CA VAL A 2 -9.17 8.60 -2.38
C VAL A 2 -8.52 8.44 -1.02
N TRP A 3 -9.16 7.67 -0.14
CA TRP A 3 -8.65 7.36 1.19
C TRP A 3 -7.80 6.10 1.15
N TYR A 4 -6.64 6.15 1.79
CA TYR A 4 -5.74 5.01 1.93
C TYR A 4 -5.42 4.77 3.41
N ASP A 5 -5.29 3.51 3.78
CA ASP A 5 -4.89 3.11 5.13
C ASP A 5 -3.38 3.30 5.30
N ARG A 6 -2.93 3.70 6.48
CA ARG A 6 -1.51 3.91 6.81
C ARG A 6 -1.01 2.79 7.70
N HIS A 7 0.31 2.56 7.70
CA HIS A 7 0.93 1.56 8.57
C HIS A 7 0.77 1.84 10.07
N ASP A 8 0.51 3.07 10.48
CA ASP A 8 0.22 3.45 11.87
C ASP A 8 -1.27 3.33 12.23
N GLY A 9 -2.09 2.71 11.38
CA GLY A 9 -3.53 2.49 11.59
C GLY A 9 -4.40 3.70 11.31
N GLY A 10 -3.82 4.85 10.94
CA GLY A 10 -4.57 6.01 10.48
C GLY A 10 -5.01 5.88 9.02
N ARG A 11 -5.91 6.75 8.57
CA ARG A 11 -6.23 6.92 7.15
C ARG A 11 -5.71 8.26 6.66
N ILE A 12 -5.33 8.33 5.38
CA ILE A 12 -4.92 9.59 4.75
C ILE A 12 -5.64 9.79 3.42
N PRO A 13 -6.24 10.96 3.19
CA PRO A 13 -6.81 11.27 1.89
C PRO A 13 -5.68 11.75 0.98
N LEU A 14 -5.45 11.01 -0.10
CA LEU A 14 -4.47 11.36 -1.13
C LEU A 14 -5.18 11.92 -2.35
N ALA A 15 -4.52 12.87 -3.02
CA ALA A 15 -4.94 13.32 -4.34
C ALA A 15 -4.89 12.14 -5.31
N PRO A 16 -5.90 11.96 -6.19
CA PRO A 16 -5.91 10.83 -7.12
C PRO A 16 -4.79 10.93 -8.18
N ALA A 17 -4.33 12.15 -8.46
CA ALA A 17 -3.23 12.40 -9.39
C ALA A 17 -1.88 11.96 -8.79
N ARG A 18 -1.06 11.32 -9.63
CA ARG A 18 0.34 11.03 -9.34
C ARG A 18 1.21 12.19 -9.82
N PHE A 19 2.29 12.44 -9.08
CA PHE A 19 3.23 13.51 -9.32
C PHE A 19 4.64 12.94 -9.46
N PRO A 20 5.47 13.45 -10.39
CA PRO A 20 6.86 13.06 -10.48
C PRO A 20 7.59 13.40 -9.17
N ALA A 21 8.14 12.39 -8.50
CA ALA A 21 8.71 12.55 -7.17
C ALA A 21 9.85 13.56 -7.12
N HIS A 22 10.59 13.73 -8.22
CA HIS A 22 11.68 14.70 -8.31
C HIS A 22 11.22 16.17 -8.29
N ARG A 23 9.95 16.46 -8.57
CA ARG A 23 9.33 17.80 -8.52
C ARG A 23 8.66 18.12 -7.19
N VAL A 24 8.44 17.11 -6.36
CA VAL A 24 7.76 17.25 -5.06
C VAL A 24 8.80 17.24 -3.95
N PRO A 25 8.79 18.17 -2.97
CA PRO A 25 9.72 18.10 -1.85
C PRO A 25 9.50 16.84 -1.00
N PRO A 26 10.56 16.18 -0.48
CA PRO A 26 10.46 14.88 0.20
C PRO A 26 9.38 14.78 1.28
N ARG A 27 9.15 15.86 2.04
CA ARG A 27 8.17 15.90 3.14
C ARG A 27 6.72 15.76 2.71
N PHE A 28 6.40 15.98 1.43
CA PHE A 28 5.03 15.90 0.90
C PHE A 28 4.75 14.60 0.15
N ARG A 29 5.76 13.76 -0.07
CA ARG A 29 5.65 12.59 -0.92
C ARG A 29 4.99 11.45 -0.15
N TRP A 30 3.97 10.86 -0.75
CA TRP A 30 3.36 9.62 -0.31
C TRP A 30 3.45 8.57 -1.42
N SER A 31 3.65 7.32 -1.06
CA SER A 31 3.51 6.17 -1.95
C SER A 31 2.37 5.30 -1.45
N VAL A 32 1.69 4.62 -2.37
CA VAL A 32 0.72 3.59 -2.05
C VAL A 32 1.26 2.27 -2.57
N ASP A 33 1.39 1.28 -1.69
CA ASP A 33 1.75 -0.08 -2.04
C ASP A 33 0.74 -1.03 -1.40
N MET A 34 0.18 -1.95 -2.20
CA MET A 34 -0.86 -2.90 -1.75
C MET A 34 -2.04 -2.23 -1.00
N GLY A 35 -2.43 -1.02 -1.41
CA GLY A 35 -3.50 -0.25 -0.76
C GLY A 35 -3.08 0.52 0.51
N MET A 36 -1.84 0.35 0.97
CA MET A 36 -1.30 1.01 2.15
C MET A 36 -0.48 2.24 1.75
N ALA A 37 -0.81 3.39 2.34
CA ALA A 37 -0.07 4.63 2.19
C ALA A 37 1.15 4.68 3.14
N ALA A 38 2.30 5.02 2.58
CA ALA A 38 3.57 5.21 3.28
C ALA A 38 4.24 6.52 2.85
N PRO A 39 4.99 7.20 3.73
CA PRO A 39 5.81 8.35 3.35
C PRO A 39 6.89 7.96 2.34
N GLY A 40 7.05 8.76 1.28
CA GLY A 40 8.06 8.53 0.25
C GLY A 40 7.49 8.49 -1.16
N ALA A 41 8.27 7.89 -2.07
CA ALA A 41 7.95 7.78 -3.48
C ALA A 41 8.25 6.35 -3.95
N LEU A 42 7.47 5.87 -4.90
CA LEU A 42 7.60 4.54 -5.47
C LEU A 42 7.71 4.66 -6.99
N PHE A 43 8.70 3.98 -7.58
CA PHE A 43 8.95 3.98 -9.03
C PHE A 43 9.09 5.37 -9.69
N GLY A 44 9.54 6.37 -8.93
CA GLY A 44 9.77 7.73 -9.45
C GLY A 44 8.56 8.66 -9.36
N ASP A 45 7.42 8.15 -8.90
CA ASP A 45 6.20 8.92 -8.67
C ASP A 45 5.83 8.95 -7.18
N CYS A 46 5.02 9.93 -6.81
CA CYS A 46 4.39 10.02 -5.50
C CYS A 46 2.98 10.61 -5.60
N PHE A 47 2.22 10.42 -4.55
CA PHE A 47 0.98 11.11 -4.25
C PHE A 47 1.25 12.28 -3.30
N LEU A 48 0.30 13.20 -3.27
CA LEU A 48 0.26 14.31 -2.32
C LEU A 48 -0.94 14.12 -1.40
N ALA A 49 -0.76 14.41 -0.11
CA ALA A 49 -1.88 14.45 0.83
C ALA A 49 -2.83 15.58 0.42
N HIS A 50 -4.13 15.28 0.29
CA HIS A 50 -5.13 16.27 -0.10
C HIS A 50 -5.12 17.52 0.79
N PRO A 51 -5.04 17.42 2.13
CA PRO A 51 -5.02 18.60 2.99
C PRO A 51 -3.80 19.49 2.79
N ALA A 52 -2.72 18.98 2.18
CA ALA A 52 -1.52 19.75 1.89
C ALA A 52 -1.58 20.51 0.55
N ILE A 53 -2.58 20.23 -0.29
CA ILE A 53 -2.75 20.87 -1.60
C ILE A 53 -4.18 21.37 -1.87
N CYS A 54 -5.07 21.25 -0.90
CA CYS A 54 -6.48 21.60 -1.06
C CYS A 54 -6.64 23.12 -1.20
N PRO A 55 -7.20 23.63 -2.30
CA PRO A 55 -7.41 25.08 -2.46
C PRO A 55 -8.45 25.67 -1.52
N ALA A 56 -9.26 24.83 -0.86
CA ALA A 56 -10.23 25.26 0.15
C ALA A 56 -9.60 25.44 1.55
N ILE A 57 -8.31 25.12 1.71
CA ILE A 57 -7.56 25.30 2.96
C ILE A 57 -6.54 26.41 2.73
N GLU A 58 -6.40 27.32 3.69
CA GLU A 58 -5.33 28.30 3.69
C GLU A 58 -4.01 27.63 4.09
N HIS A 59 -2.97 27.85 3.30
CA HIS A 59 -1.65 27.26 3.53
C HIS A 59 -0.62 28.34 3.82
N GLU A 60 0.15 28.18 4.90
CA GLU A 60 1.25 29.08 5.25
C GLU A 60 2.61 28.42 4.98
N GLY A 61 3.52 29.14 4.32
CA GLY A 61 4.93 28.71 4.18
C GLY A 61 5.13 27.46 3.31
N LEU A 62 4.33 27.29 2.26
CA LEU A 62 4.52 26.22 1.29
C LEU A 62 5.77 26.47 0.44
N PRO A 63 6.49 25.42 -0.01
CA PRO A 63 7.51 25.58 -1.02
C PRO A 63 6.85 25.96 -2.35
N ARG A 64 7.53 26.78 -3.17
CA ARG A 64 7.02 27.29 -4.45
C ARG A 64 6.41 26.22 -5.35
N ASP A 65 7.05 25.06 -5.44
CA ASP A 65 6.55 23.94 -6.27
C ASP A 65 5.16 23.46 -5.82
N ILE A 66 4.85 23.52 -4.52
CA ILE A 66 3.55 23.14 -3.97
C ILE A 66 2.55 24.31 -4.06
N GLU A 67 3.01 25.54 -3.86
CA GLU A 67 2.17 26.74 -4.07
C GLU A 67 1.62 26.80 -5.50
N ASP A 68 2.46 26.47 -6.49
CA ASP A 68 2.04 26.43 -7.89
C ASP A 68 0.95 25.38 -8.13
N VAL A 69 1.07 24.20 -7.51
CA VAL A 69 0.05 23.16 -7.56
C VAL A 69 -1.26 23.63 -6.93
N VAL A 70 -1.21 24.22 -5.73
CA VAL A 70 -2.39 24.76 -5.02
C VAL A 70 -3.07 25.84 -5.87
N ARG A 71 -2.28 26.74 -6.48
CA ARG A 71 -2.78 27.82 -7.33
C ARG A 71 -3.50 27.29 -8.57
N VAL A 72 -2.91 26.33 -9.28
CA VAL A 72 -3.54 25.70 -10.45
C VAL A 72 -4.83 24.98 -10.06
N LEU A 73 -4.81 24.23 -8.96
CA LEU A 73 -6.01 23.57 -8.43
C LEU A 73 -7.08 24.59 -8.01
N GLY A 74 -6.69 25.74 -7.44
CA GLY A 74 -7.60 26.81 -7.06
C GLY A 74 -8.31 27.45 -8.25
N VAL A 75 -7.58 27.69 -9.35
CA VAL A 75 -8.17 28.19 -10.61
C VAL A 75 -9.15 27.16 -11.18
N ARG A 76 -8.77 25.87 -11.20
CA ARG A 76 -9.66 24.79 -11.68
C ARG A 76 -10.91 24.67 -10.81
N MET A 77 -10.75 24.68 -9.49
CA MET A 77 -11.87 24.63 -8.54
C MET A 77 -12.82 25.81 -8.74
N ARG A 78 -12.30 27.04 -8.90
CA ARG A 78 -13.11 28.23 -9.20
C ARG A 78 -13.90 28.07 -10.49
N LYS A 79 -13.25 27.61 -11.57
CA LYS A 79 -13.92 27.37 -12.85
C LYS A 79 -15.07 26.36 -12.73
N LEU A 80 -14.86 25.27 -11.99
CA LEU A 80 -15.89 24.25 -11.77
C LEU A 80 -17.05 24.76 -10.90
N LEU A 81 -16.77 25.64 -9.92
CA LEU A 81 -17.79 26.33 -9.14
C LEU A 81 -18.63 27.27 -10.02
N ASP A 82 -17.96 28.09 -10.83
CA ASP A 82 -18.61 29.10 -11.67
C ASP A 82 -19.47 28.46 -12.78
N SER A 83 -19.10 27.26 -13.27
CA SER A 83 -19.90 26.50 -14.24
C SER A 83 -21.05 25.71 -13.60
N GLY A 84 -21.08 25.58 -12.27
CA GLY A 84 -22.02 24.70 -11.56
C GLY A 84 -21.74 23.21 -11.71
N GLU A 85 -20.64 22.80 -12.34
CA GLU A 85 -20.22 21.39 -12.44
C GLU A 85 -19.74 20.84 -11.11
N PHE A 86 -19.23 21.70 -10.25
CA PHE A 86 -18.87 21.38 -8.87
C PHE A 86 -19.72 22.20 -7.92
N VAL A 87 -20.66 21.54 -7.25
CA VAL A 87 -21.39 22.11 -6.11
C VAL A 87 -20.73 21.55 -4.85
N PRO A 88 -20.09 22.38 -4.01
CA PRO A 88 -19.57 21.93 -2.73
C PRO A 88 -20.70 21.25 -1.95
N ALA A 89 -20.40 20.06 -1.41
CA ALA A 89 -21.29 19.50 -0.40
C ALA A 89 -21.42 20.52 0.73
N ASP A 90 -22.64 20.69 1.24
CA ASP A 90 -22.86 21.54 2.39
C ASP A 90 -21.90 21.09 3.51
N PRO A 91 -21.17 22.03 4.13
CA PRO A 91 -20.32 21.67 5.23
C PRO A 91 -21.18 20.99 6.29
N PRO A 92 -20.74 19.84 6.81
CA PRO A 92 -21.50 19.12 7.81
C PRO A 92 -21.78 20.07 8.97
N LEU A 93 -23.03 20.15 9.39
CA LEU A 93 -23.51 21.10 10.39
C LEU A 93 -22.86 20.84 11.75
N ASP A 94 -22.39 19.61 11.97
CA ASP A 94 -21.66 19.20 13.16
C ASP A 94 -20.62 18.11 12.87
N GLU A 95 -19.72 17.88 13.84
CA GLU A 95 -18.73 16.79 13.76
C GLU A 95 -19.36 15.40 13.80
N THR A 96 -20.65 15.28 14.18
CA THR A 96 -21.36 13.99 14.21
C THR A 96 -21.83 13.53 12.84
N GLU A 97 -22.03 14.42 11.88
CA GLU A 97 -22.27 14.09 10.46
C GLU A 97 -21.03 13.52 9.75
N VAL A 98 -19.82 13.84 10.22
CA VAL A 98 -18.55 13.32 9.68
C VAL A 98 -18.03 12.12 10.49
N ALA A 99 -18.55 11.92 11.70
CA ALA A 99 -18.20 10.77 12.50
C ALA A 99 -18.63 9.50 11.76
N GLU A 100 -17.73 8.52 11.68
CA GLU A 100 -18.15 7.16 11.32
C GLU A 100 -19.38 6.82 12.16
N PRO A 101 -20.48 6.33 11.55
CA PRO A 101 -21.77 6.24 12.20
C PRO A 101 -21.62 5.58 13.55
N GLU A 102 -22.07 6.27 14.60
CA GLU A 102 -22.03 5.78 15.97
C GLU A 102 -22.55 4.34 15.97
N PRO A 103 -21.77 3.35 16.41
CA PRO A 103 -22.18 1.96 16.30
C PRO A 103 -23.55 1.74 16.96
N ALA A 104 -23.87 2.47 18.04
CA ALA A 104 -25.19 2.42 18.69
C ALA A 104 -26.38 2.77 17.77
N ALA A 105 -26.18 3.55 16.71
CA ALA A 105 -27.21 3.96 15.76
C ALA A 105 -27.42 2.98 14.59
N ALA A 106 -26.45 2.08 14.32
CA ALA A 106 -26.64 1.02 13.34
C ALA A 106 -27.69 0.03 13.87
N ALA A 107 -28.71 -0.27 13.06
CA ALA A 107 -29.90 -1.03 13.46
C ALA A 107 -29.53 -2.38 14.12
N GLY A 108 -29.68 -2.46 15.44
CA GLY A 108 -29.46 -3.68 16.21
C GLY A 108 -28.69 -3.41 17.51
N ALA A 109 -29.43 -3.28 18.62
CA ALA A 109 -28.89 -3.28 19.99
C ALA A 109 -28.46 -4.70 20.44
N GLY A 110 -27.85 -5.46 19.54
CA GLY A 110 -27.40 -6.83 19.74
C GLY A 110 -25.91 -6.93 20.05
N GLU A 111 -25.45 -8.14 20.35
CA GLU A 111 -24.03 -8.47 20.45
C GLU A 111 -23.33 -8.17 19.13
N ARG A 112 -22.23 -7.42 19.18
CA ARG A 112 -21.41 -7.07 18.03
C ARG A 112 -20.07 -7.77 18.09
N HIS A 113 -19.71 -8.37 16.96
CA HIS A 113 -18.45 -9.06 16.84
C HIS A 113 -17.40 -8.13 16.27
N VAL A 114 -16.14 -8.35 16.66
CA VAL A 114 -15.00 -7.69 16.07
C VAL A 114 -14.27 -8.70 15.20
N MET A 115 -13.91 -8.30 13.98
CA MET A 115 -13.03 -9.07 13.10
C MET A 115 -11.63 -8.46 13.07
N CYS A 116 -10.62 -9.31 12.84
CA CYS A 116 -9.23 -8.91 12.77
C CYS A 116 -8.53 -9.44 11.51
N HIS A 117 -7.75 -8.56 10.89
CA HIS A 117 -6.83 -8.89 9.80
C HIS A 117 -5.48 -8.18 10.03
N GLY A 118 -4.47 -8.92 10.44
CA GLY A 118 -3.20 -8.39 10.91
C GLY A 118 -3.41 -7.37 12.05
N PRO A 119 -2.94 -6.12 11.91
CA PRO A 119 -3.16 -5.09 12.93
C PRO A 119 -4.53 -4.41 12.85
N LEU A 120 -5.33 -4.70 11.82
CA LEU A 120 -6.60 -4.03 11.58
C LEU A 120 -7.72 -4.72 12.35
N LEU A 121 -8.49 -3.94 13.10
CA LEU A 121 -9.68 -4.40 13.82
C LEU A 121 -10.89 -3.63 13.31
N ARG A 122 -11.95 -4.36 12.96
CA ARG A 122 -13.21 -3.80 12.45
C ARG A 122 -14.38 -4.32 13.25
N ILE A 123 -15.27 -3.43 13.67
CA ILE A 123 -16.53 -3.82 14.33
C ILE A 123 -17.58 -4.15 13.27
N CYS A 124 -18.27 -5.27 13.46
CA CYS A 124 -19.40 -5.68 12.63
C CYS A 124 -20.70 -4.99 13.10
N PRO A 125 -21.69 -4.79 12.21
CA PRO A 125 -23.00 -4.24 12.59
C PRO A 125 -23.76 -5.12 13.58
N GLY A 126 -23.43 -6.42 13.66
CA GLY A 126 -24.00 -7.40 14.58
C GLY A 126 -23.02 -8.55 14.80
N ARG A 127 -23.55 -9.77 14.90
CA ARG A 127 -22.72 -10.98 14.94
C ARG A 127 -22.05 -11.19 13.57
N ILE A 128 -20.95 -11.94 13.56
CA ILE A 128 -20.12 -12.13 12.37
C ILE A 128 -20.89 -12.85 11.25
N GLU A 129 -21.77 -13.79 11.61
CA GLU A 129 -22.66 -14.55 10.74
C GLU A 129 -23.82 -13.73 10.17
N ASP A 130 -24.17 -12.63 10.83
CA ASP A 130 -25.24 -11.72 10.40
C ASP A 130 -24.70 -10.68 9.39
N LEU A 131 -23.40 -10.69 9.11
CA LEU A 131 -22.76 -9.76 8.18
C LEU A 131 -23.24 -10.03 6.74
N GLN A 132 -24.08 -9.14 6.21
CA GLN A 132 -24.65 -9.25 4.86
C GLN A 132 -23.79 -8.59 3.79
N CYS A 133 -23.85 -9.11 2.56
CA CYS A 133 -23.06 -8.60 1.44
C CYS A 133 -23.53 -7.23 0.92
N VAL A 134 -22.64 -6.26 0.73
CA VAL A 134 -22.97 -4.89 0.24
C VAL A 134 -23.21 -4.77 -1.27
N ALA A 135 -23.09 -5.87 -2.01
CA ALA A 135 -23.43 -5.88 -3.43
C ALA A 135 -24.95 -5.84 -3.61
N GLU A 136 -25.41 -5.42 -4.78
CA GLU A 136 -26.82 -5.49 -5.14
C GLU A 136 -27.24 -6.96 -5.35
N GLY A 137 -28.41 -7.30 -4.80
CA GLY A 137 -29.07 -8.58 -5.01
C GLY A 137 -30.24 -8.41 -5.98
N ALA A 138 -31.44 -8.28 -5.43
CA ALA A 138 -32.60 -7.81 -6.20
C ALA A 138 -32.49 -6.29 -6.45
N PRO A 139 -33.16 -5.74 -7.48
CA PRO A 139 -33.07 -4.32 -7.80
C PRO A 139 -33.33 -3.41 -6.59
N GLY A 140 -32.33 -2.59 -6.25
CA GLY A 140 -32.40 -1.66 -5.11
C GLY A 140 -32.32 -2.31 -3.73
N GLN A 141 -32.07 -3.62 -3.65
CA GLN A 141 -31.91 -4.35 -2.40
C GLN A 141 -30.51 -4.92 -2.27
N ARG A 142 -30.05 -4.93 -1.02
CA ARG A 142 -28.80 -5.56 -0.68
C ARG A 142 -28.88 -7.07 -0.90
N CYS A 143 -27.77 -7.67 -1.32
CA CYS A 143 -27.63 -9.12 -1.36
C CYS A 143 -27.85 -9.74 0.02
N GLU A 144 -28.84 -10.63 0.13
CA GLU A 144 -29.19 -11.34 1.38
C GLU A 144 -28.15 -12.40 1.80
N ARG A 145 -27.15 -12.69 0.95
CA ARG A 145 -26.12 -13.69 1.26
C ARG A 145 -25.15 -13.15 2.31
N ALA A 146 -24.86 -13.98 3.30
CA ALA A 146 -23.84 -13.69 4.31
C ALA A 146 -22.44 -13.59 3.67
N VAL A 147 -21.63 -12.69 4.23
CA VAL A 147 -20.19 -12.60 3.98
C VAL A 147 -19.46 -13.76 4.67
N PHE A 148 -19.98 -14.16 5.83
CA PHE A 148 -19.42 -15.20 6.69
C PHE A 148 -19.51 -16.59 6.07
N SER A 149 -18.42 -17.33 6.24
CA SER A 149 -18.34 -18.78 6.07
C SER A 149 -17.53 -19.34 7.24
N SER A 150 -18.00 -20.43 7.84
CA SER A 150 -17.36 -21.03 9.02
C SER A 150 -15.94 -21.53 8.76
N ALA A 151 -15.59 -21.79 7.50
CA ALA A 151 -14.24 -22.21 7.09
C ALA A 151 -13.27 -21.03 6.89
N GLU A 152 -13.76 -19.79 6.92
CA GLU A 152 -13.01 -18.60 6.48
C GLU A 152 -12.50 -17.76 7.66
N GLY A 153 -12.14 -18.41 8.75
CA GLY A 153 -11.54 -17.75 9.90
C GLY A 153 -11.71 -18.56 11.17
N ARG A 154 -11.36 -17.93 12.29
CA ARG A 154 -11.54 -18.53 13.62
C ARG A 154 -11.60 -17.46 14.70
N TRP A 155 -12.23 -17.79 15.81
CA TRP A 155 -12.08 -16.99 17.01
C TRP A 155 -10.67 -17.12 17.59
N THR A 156 -9.99 -15.98 17.73
CA THR A 156 -8.69 -15.88 18.38
C THR A 156 -8.70 -14.77 19.43
N GLU A 157 -7.77 -14.83 20.37
CA GLU A 157 -7.55 -13.76 21.32
C GLU A 157 -6.47 -12.81 20.76
N VAL A 158 -6.85 -11.55 20.54
CA VAL A 158 -6.00 -10.49 20.01
C VAL A 158 -5.75 -9.41 21.05
N ASP A 159 -4.70 -8.63 20.84
CA ASP A 159 -4.40 -7.47 21.66
C ASP A 159 -5.34 -6.30 21.32
N ILE A 160 -5.83 -5.62 22.34
CA ILE A 160 -6.63 -4.39 22.19
C ILE A 160 -5.67 -3.23 21.86
N PRO A 161 -5.94 -2.41 20.82
CA PRO A 161 -5.11 -1.27 20.48
C PRO A 161 -4.93 -0.32 21.67
N GLU A 162 -3.71 0.13 21.90
CA GLU A 162 -3.42 1.00 23.03
C GLU A 162 -4.11 2.36 22.82
N ALA A 163 -5.00 2.72 23.75
CA ALA A 163 -5.59 4.04 23.82
C ALA A 163 -4.88 4.91 24.87
N LYS A 164 -4.50 6.12 24.46
CA LYS A 164 -3.90 7.12 25.36
C LYS A 164 -4.92 7.62 26.38
N GLY A 165 -4.41 8.09 27.53
CA GLY A 165 -5.21 8.73 28.58
C GLY A 165 -5.76 7.76 29.63
N ARG A 166 -6.49 8.31 30.61
CA ARG A 166 -7.01 7.55 31.76
C ARG A 166 -8.06 6.51 31.35
N ALA A 167 -8.95 6.87 30.42
CA ALA A 167 -10.00 5.97 29.92
C ALA A 167 -9.39 4.74 29.22
N GLY A 168 -8.44 4.95 28.30
CA GLY A 168 -7.73 3.86 27.63
C GLY A 168 -7.02 2.93 28.61
N LYS A 169 -6.28 3.49 29.59
CA LYS A 169 -5.62 2.69 30.65
C LYS A 169 -6.62 1.87 31.48
N SER A 170 -7.78 2.44 31.80
CA SER A 170 -8.83 1.75 32.55
C SER A 170 -9.39 0.55 31.76
N ILE A 171 -9.64 0.73 30.46
CA ILE A 171 -10.10 -0.33 29.56
C ILE A 171 -9.02 -1.41 29.47
N MET A 172 -7.77 -1.04 29.20
CA MET A 172 -6.67 -2.01 29.15
C MET A 172 -6.53 -2.84 30.43
N LEU A 173 -6.68 -2.22 31.60
CA LEU A 173 -6.66 -2.94 32.88
C LEU A 173 -7.86 -3.88 33.03
N THR A 174 -9.05 -3.41 32.66
CA THR A 174 -10.32 -4.14 32.81
C THR A 174 -10.36 -5.41 31.94
N TYR A 175 -9.88 -5.31 30.71
CA TYR A 175 -9.87 -6.40 29.73
C TYR A 175 -8.50 -7.10 29.63
N ARG A 176 -7.55 -6.74 30.51
CA ARG A 176 -6.16 -7.23 30.48
C ARG A 176 -5.47 -7.03 29.12
N GLY A 177 -5.89 -6.01 28.38
CA GLY A 177 -5.38 -5.68 27.05
C GLY A 177 -5.73 -6.70 25.97
N ARG A 178 -6.69 -7.60 26.21
CA ARG A 178 -7.00 -8.72 25.32
C ARG A 178 -8.49 -8.79 25.01
N MET A 179 -8.83 -9.28 23.82
CA MET A 179 -10.21 -9.53 23.44
C MET A 179 -10.34 -10.67 22.44
N TRP A 180 -11.53 -11.26 22.35
CA TRP A 180 -11.85 -12.23 21.31
C TRP A 180 -12.30 -11.51 20.02
N ALA A 181 -11.66 -11.86 18.91
CA ALA A 181 -12.00 -11.39 17.58
C ALA A 181 -12.04 -12.55 16.58
N TRP A 182 -12.81 -12.37 15.50
CA TRP A 182 -12.81 -13.30 14.37
C TRP A 182 -11.61 -13.00 13.47
N GLU A 183 -10.63 -13.90 13.47
CA GLU A 183 -9.40 -13.80 12.69
C GLU A 183 -9.59 -14.33 11.28
N ILE A 184 -9.35 -13.46 10.30
CA ILE A 184 -9.37 -13.81 8.87
C ILE A 184 -7.97 -13.88 8.26
N ASP A 185 -6.90 -13.75 9.05
CA ASP A 185 -5.49 -13.89 8.60
C ASP A 185 -5.11 -15.21 7.92
N PRO A 186 -5.77 -16.35 8.20
CA PRO A 186 -5.52 -17.57 7.43
C PRO A 186 -5.94 -17.47 5.96
N LEU A 187 -6.75 -16.48 5.59
CA LEU A 187 -7.22 -16.27 4.23
C LEU A 187 -6.12 -15.71 3.33
N ASP A 188 -6.23 -15.99 2.03
CA ASP A 188 -5.42 -15.28 1.06
C ASP A 188 -5.85 -13.81 0.93
N PHE A 189 -5.02 -13.00 0.28
CA PHE A 189 -5.28 -11.57 0.14
C PHE A 189 -6.62 -11.26 -0.56
N ARG A 190 -7.04 -12.09 -1.51
CA ARG A 190 -8.29 -11.87 -2.25
C ARG A 190 -9.49 -12.10 -1.34
N GLU A 191 -9.46 -13.16 -0.55
CA GLU A 191 -10.50 -13.49 0.40
C GLU A 191 -10.55 -12.49 1.57
N ALA A 192 -9.39 -12.09 2.10
CA ALA A 192 -9.33 -11.03 3.11
C ALA A 192 -9.89 -9.70 2.58
N THR A 193 -9.55 -9.32 1.34
CA THR A 193 -10.11 -8.12 0.69
C THR A 193 -11.62 -8.25 0.53
N ARG A 194 -12.13 -9.40 0.09
CA ARG A 194 -13.58 -9.64 -0.02
C ARG A 194 -14.28 -9.41 1.32
N TRP A 195 -13.72 -9.91 2.43
CA TRP A 195 -14.23 -9.70 3.78
C TRP A 195 -14.23 -8.22 4.18
N LEU A 196 -13.10 -7.52 3.99
CA LEU A 196 -12.97 -6.09 4.30
C LEU A 196 -13.92 -5.21 3.46
N TRP A 197 -14.29 -5.68 2.27
CA TRP A 197 -15.24 -5.03 1.37
C TRP A 197 -16.68 -5.54 1.58
N GLN A 198 -16.92 -6.34 2.63
CA GLN A 198 -18.23 -6.88 3.01
C GLN A 198 -18.94 -7.56 1.82
N LYS A 199 -18.24 -8.44 1.08
CA LYS A 199 -18.77 -9.16 -0.08
C LYS A 199 -18.93 -10.65 0.20
N CYS A 200 -20.04 -11.25 -0.25
CA CYS A 200 -20.18 -12.71 -0.21
C CYS A 200 -19.34 -13.36 -1.32
N PRO A 201 -19.03 -14.67 -1.23
CA PRO A 201 -18.20 -15.36 -2.23
C PRO A 201 -18.69 -15.21 -3.67
N SER A 202 -20.01 -15.15 -3.90
CA SER A 202 -20.57 -14.96 -5.25
C SER A 202 -20.38 -13.55 -5.81
N HIS A 203 -20.09 -12.56 -4.97
CA HIS A 203 -19.95 -11.15 -5.34
C HIS A 203 -18.54 -10.63 -5.10
N ALA A 204 -17.54 -11.51 -5.00
CA ALA A 204 -16.15 -11.13 -4.71
C ALA A 204 -15.59 -10.04 -5.66
N SER A 205 -16.03 -10.02 -6.92
CA SER A 205 -15.60 -9.04 -7.95
C SER A 205 -16.68 -8.02 -8.33
N ALA A 206 -17.84 -8.02 -7.69
CA ALA A 206 -18.93 -7.08 -8.01
C ALA A 206 -18.60 -5.66 -7.51
N ALA A 207 -19.22 -4.64 -8.11
CA ALA A 207 -19.15 -3.28 -7.59
C ALA A 207 -19.87 -3.15 -6.24
N GLU A 208 -19.44 -2.18 -5.42
CA GLU A 208 -20.14 -1.81 -4.19
C GLU A 208 -21.31 -0.91 -4.57
N LEU A 209 -22.53 -1.29 -4.20
CA LEU A 209 -23.75 -0.54 -4.51
C LEU A 209 -24.47 -0.06 -3.25
N HIS A 210 -24.12 -0.63 -2.09
CA HIS A 210 -24.53 -0.16 -0.77
C HIS A 210 -23.31 0.23 0.06
N GLU A 211 -23.54 1.08 1.07
CA GLU A 211 -22.50 1.45 2.02
C GLU A 211 -22.08 0.25 2.89
N ARG A 212 -20.80 0.22 3.24
CA ARG A 212 -20.21 -0.76 4.15
C ARG A 212 -20.55 -0.39 5.59
N GLU A 213 -20.84 -1.40 6.39
CA GLU A 213 -21.18 -1.20 7.81
C GLU A 213 -20.04 -1.62 8.74
N LEU A 214 -18.95 -2.13 8.19
CA LEU A 214 -17.74 -2.40 8.94
C LEU A 214 -17.07 -1.07 9.33
N VAL A 215 -16.96 -0.83 10.63
CA VAL A 215 -16.38 0.42 11.19
C VAL A 215 -15.01 0.13 11.82
N ASP A 216 -14.10 1.10 11.82
CA ASP A 216 -12.79 0.94 12.48
C ASP A 216 -12.94 0.75 13.99
N PHE A 217 -12.22 -0.21 14.58
CA PHE A 217 -12.28 -0.41 16.02
C PHE A 217 -11.47 0.66 16.76
N SER A 218 -12.14 1.43 17.62
CA SER A 218 -11.52 2.37 18.55
C SER A 218 -11.70 1.90 19.98
N THR A 219 -10.59 1.69 20.69
CA THR A 219 -10.62 1.19 22.07
C THR A 219 -11.47 2.06 22.99
N ILE A 220 -11.47 3.40 22.82
CA ILE A 220 -12.27 4.28 23.68
C ILE A 220 -13.75 4.20 23.33
N ARG A 221 -14.09 4.27 22.04
CA ARG A 221 -15.47 4.34 21.57
C ARG A 221 -16.18 2.98 21.64
N HIS A 222 -15.46 1.89 21.40
CA HIS A 222 -16.03 0.57 21.14
C HIS A 222 -15.75 -0.43 22.26
N HIS A 223 -15.38 0.05 23.46
CA HIS A 223 -15.03 -0.84 24.58
C HIS A 223 -16.18 -1.71 25.07
N ASP A 224 -17.43 -1.29 24.85
CA ASP A 224 -18.62 -2.08 25.18
C ASP A 224 -18.75 -3.34 24.32
N PHE A 225 -18.11 -3.37 23.15
CA PHE A 225 -18.10 -4.50 22.22
C PHE A 225 -16.88 -5.41 22.40
N ILE A 226 -16.08 -5.19 23.44
CA ILE A 226 -14.94 -6.05 23.76
C ILE A 226 -15.45 -7.39 24.32
N LEU A 227 -15.29 -8.44 23.52
CA LEU A 227 -15.65 -9.80 23.90
C LEU A 227 -14.61 -10.42 24.84
N ARG A 228 -15.00 -10.67 26.09
CA ARG A 228 -14.15 -11.32 27.12
C ARG A 228 -14.12 -12.83 27.03
N ARG A 229 -15.12 -13.42 26.39
CA ARG A 229 -15.26 -14.87 26.22
C ARG A 229 -15.40 -15.15 24.74
N ARG A 230 -14.82 -16.27 24.31
CA ARG A 230 -15.02 -16.79 22.96
C ARG A 230 -16.52 -17.04 22.73
N PRO A 231 -17.12 -16.50 21.66
CA PRO A 231 -18.48 -16.85 21.27
C PRO A 231 -18.65 -18.36 21.05
N ALA A 232 -19.77 -18.91 21.54
CA ALA A 232 -20.11 -20.32 21.41
C ALA A 232 -20.77 -20.63 20.06
N GLY A 233 -20.77 -21.91 19.63
CA GLY A 233 -21.41 -22.33 18.37
C GLY A 233 -20.52 -22.27 17.13
N TYR A 234 -19.25 -21.88 17.28
CA TYR A 234 -18.24 -21.91 16.21
C TYR A 234 -17.27 -23.05 16.49
N GLU A 235 -17.68 -24.27 16.17
CA GLU A 235 -16.79 -25.43 16.20
C GLU A 235 -15.70 -25.26 15.13
N HIS A 236 -14.46 -25.57 15.50
CA HIS A 236 -13.31 -25.48 14.60
C HIS A 236 -13.41 -26.54 13.51
N ALA A 237 -14.12 -26.26 12.42
CA ALA A 237 -13.90 -26.98 11.17
C ALA A 237 -12.65 -26.41 10.53
N VAL A 238 -11.48 -26.79 11.05
CA VAL A 238 -10.17 -26.87 10.37
C VAL A 238 -9.17 -27.25 11.44
N GLU A 239 -8.74 -28.51 11.39
CA GLU A 239 -7.45 -28.95 11.95
C GLU A 239 -6.43 -27.88 11.61
N ARG A 240 -5.65 -27.48 12.61
CA ARG A 240 -4.44 -26.66 12.47
C ARG A 240 -3.76 -27.05 11.14
N ARG A 241 -4.05 -26.34 10.05
CA ARG A 241 -3.05 -26.13 9.01
C ARG A 241 -2.11 -25.21 9.75
N GLU A 242 -1.26 -25.84 10.58
CA GLU A 242 -0.05 -25.24 11.04
C GLU A 242 0.52 -24.68 9.76
N LYS A 243 0.43 -23.35 9.62
CA LYS A 243 1.38 -22.59 8.84
C LYS A 243 2.68 -23.29 9.22
N PRO A 244 3.32 -24.09 8.33
CA PRO A 244 4.46 -24.89 8.73
C PRO A 244 5.35 -23.91 9.44
N ALA A 245 5.49 -24.08 10.76
CA ALA A 245 6.11 -23.10 11.63
C ALA A 245 7.45 -22.87 10.96
N ALA A 246 7.61 -21.70 10.31
CA ALA A 246 8.54 -21.54 9.19
C ALA A 246 9.80 -22.27 9.58
N ALA A 247 9.96 -23.48 9.01
CA ALA A 247 10.96 -24.39 9.53
C ALA A 247 12.22 -23.57 9.48
N GLY A 248 12.93 -23.49 10.60
CA GLY A 248 14.14 -22.72 10.74
C GLY A 248 15.25 -23.27 9.86
N THR A 249 15.01 -23.49 8.56
CA THR A 249 15.99 -23.17 7.54
C THR A 249 16.21 -21.68 7.71
N SER A 250 17.21 -21.33 8.52
CA SER A 250 17.95 -20.11 8.31
C SER A 250 18.34 -20.13 6.84
N SER A 251 17.50 -19.56 5.96
CA SER A 251 17.91 -19.31 4.60
C SER A 251 19.08 -18.35 4.78
N GLU A 252 20.26 -18.89 4.52
CA GLU A 252 21.52 -18.22 4.78
C GLU A 252 21.46 -16.90 4.01
N ARG A 253 21.31 -15.81 4.77
CA ARG A 253 21.05 -14.51 4.19
C ARG A 253 22.25 -14.15 3.33
N THR A 254 22.07 -14.15 2.02
CA THR A 254 23.15 -13.79 1.10
C THR A 254 23.36 -12.28 1.20
N LEU A 255 24.57 -11.89 1.60
CA LEU A 255 24.93 -10.47 1.74
C LEU A 255 25.36 -9.90 0.40
N CYS A 256 25.09 -8.62 0.21
CA CYS A 256 25.53 -7.86 -0.94
C CYS A 256 27.07 -7.84 -1.00
N ALA A 257 27.66 -8.23 -2.14
CA ALA A 257 29.11 -8.24 -2.38
C ALA A 257 29.74 -6.82 -2.50
N GLY A 258 28.95 -5.78 -2.32
CA GLY A 258 29.42 -4.39 -2.34
C GLY A 258 30.18 -4.04 -1.06
N ASP A 259 31.37 -3.47 -1.22
CA ASP A 259 32.24 -3.06 -0.11
C ASP A 259 31.50 -2.19 0.94
N GLY A 260 31.56 -2.63 2.20
CA GLY A 260 30.87 -2.02 3.35
C GLY A 260 29.34 -2.10 3.34
N CYS A 261 28.71 -2.84 2.41
CA CYS A 261 27.25 -2.93 2.33
C CYS A 261 26.69 -4.05 3.22
N ARG A 262 25.73 -3.70 4.08
CA ARG A 262 25.03 -4.67 4.97
C ARG A 262 23.66 -5.12 4.44
N ASN A 263 23.32 -4.75 3.21
CA ASN A 263 22.09 -5.24 2.58
C ASN A 263 22.24 -6.74 2.28
N GLY A 264 21.16 -7.50 2.40
CA GLY A 264 21.16 -8.92 2.04
C GLY A 264 19.77 -9.37 1.63
N THR A 265 19.69 -10.55 1.03
CA THR A 265 18.45 -11.17 0.57
C THR A 265 18.32 -12.58 1.12
N ILE A 266 17.08 -13.04 1.27
CA ILE A 266 16.74 -14.42 1.61
C ILE A 266 16.42 -15.26 0.37
N THR A 267 16.25 -14.61 -0.78
CA THR A 267 16.09 -15.26 -2.08
C THR A 267 17.45 -15.79 -2.55
N PRO A 268 17.55 -17.03 -3.06
CA PRO A 268 18.80 -17.52 -3.64
C PRO A 268 19.22 -16.62 -4.80
N VAL A 269 20.48 -16.17 -4.76
CA VAL A 269 21.10 -15.31 -5.77
C VAL A 269 22.50 -15.83 -6.07
N ASP A 270 22.99 -15.52 -7.26
CA ASP A 270 24.33 -15.92 -7.68
C ASP A 270 25.44 -15.30 -6.81
N GLU A 271 26.60 -15.96 -6.78
CA GLU A 271 27.80 -15.44 -6.14
C GLU A 271 28.20 -14.08 -6.74
N GLY A 272 28.54 -13.12 -5.88
CA GLY A 272 28.83 -11.74 -6.32
C GLY A 272 27.60 -10.85 -6.50
N TRP A 273 26.41 -11.30 -6.06
CA TRP A 273 25.21 -10.48 -6.09
C TRP A 273 25.40 -9.10 -5.43
N LEU A 274 24.93 -8.07 -6.13
CA LEU A 274 24.93 -6.69 -5.66
C LEU A 274 23.49 -6.25 -5.43
N CYS A 275 23.21 -5.72 -4.24
CA CYS A 275 21.90 -5.13 -3.96
C CYS A 275 21.59 -3.95 -4.90
N TRP A 276 20.32 -3.58 -4.95
CA TRP A 276 19.81 -2.44 -5.72
C TRP A 276 20.59 -1.13 -5.54
N ARG A 277 21.25 -0.94 -4.39
CA ARG A 277 22.07 0.23 -4.08
C ARG A 277 23.52 0.14 -4.60
N CYS A 278 24.10 -1.06 -4.63
CA CYS A 278 25.49 -1.28 -5.03
C CYS A 278 25.63 -1.56 -6.53
N ALA A 279 24.67 -2.26 -7.15
CA ALA A 279 24.70 -2.58 -8.57
C ALA A 279 24.85 -1.34 -9.48
N PRO A 280 24.14 -0.21 -9.26
CA PRO A 280 24.35 1.00 -10.05
C PRO A 280 25.73 1.62 -9.87
N LYS A 281 26.32 1.55 -8.66
CA LYS A 281 27.65 2.11 -8.38
C LYS A 281 28.75 1.36 -9.11
N VAL A 282 28.69 0.02 -9.08
CA VAL A 282 29.66 -0.84 -9.79
C VAL A 282 29.54 -0.62 -11.31
N ARG A 283 28.32 -0.58 -11.86
CA ARG A 283 28.11 -0.27 -13.29
C ARG A 283 28.72 1.07 -13.70
N ARG A 284 28.56 2.13 -12.89
CA ARG A 284 29.19 3.45 -13.16
C ARG A 284 30.72 3.38 -13.12
N ARG A 285 31.31 2.67 -12.15
CA ARG A 285 32.75 2.47 -12.08
C ARG A 285 33.25 1.77 -13.35
N LEU A 286 32.66 0.64 -13.72
CA LEU A 286 33.03 -0.10 -14.94
C LEU A 286 32.91 0.76 -16.21
N ALA A 287 31.84 1.54 -16.34
CA ALA A 287 31.66 2.47 -17.47
C ALA A 287 32.73 3.59 -17.50
N THR A 288 33.22 4.01 -16.34
CA THR A 288 34.30 5.01 -16.23
C THR A 288 35.65 4.39 -16.61
N TRP A 289 35.96 3.20 -16.07
CA TRP A 289 37.17 2.45 -16.42
C TRP A 289 37.22 2.07 -17.91
N GLY A 290 36.08 1.71 -18.50
CA GLY A 290 35.97 1.45 -19.94
C GLY A 290 36.31 2.67 -20.80
N ARG A 291 35.93 3.88 -20.36
CA ARG A 291 36.32 5.14 -21.04
C ARG A 291 37.81 5.42 -20.91
N VAL A 292 38.36 5.35 -19.69
CA VAL A 292 39.79 5.57 -19.44
C VAL A 292 40.66 4.57 -20.22
N ARG A 293 40.22 3.31 -20.34
CA ARG A 293 40.93 2.29 -21.12
C ARG A 293 40.87 2.56 -22.62
N LYS A 294 39.74 3.04 -23.16
CA LYS A 294 39.63 3.46 -24.57
C LYS A 294 40.52 4.67 -24.87
N GLU A 295 40.61 5.63 -23.95
CA GLU A 295 41.46 6.82 -24.11
C GLU A 295 42.95 6.50 -24.05
N ARG A 296 43.37 5.47 -23.30
CA ARG A 296 44.77 5.00 -23.25
C ARG A 296 45.21 4.14 -24.44
N VAL A 297 44.28 3.68 -25.29
CA VAL A 297 44.59 2.82 -26.46
C VAL A 297 44.63 3.63 -27.78
N LEU A 298 44.59 4.96 -27.73
CA LEU A 298 44.97 5.78 -28.88
C LEU A 298 46.50 5.84 -28.97
N PRO A 299 47.13 5.31 -30.04
CA PRO A 299 48.58 5.33 -30.17
C PRO A 299 49.06 6.72 -30.58
N HIS A 300 49.96 7.31 -29.78
CA HIS A 300 50.95 8.23 -30.34
C HIS A 300 51.84 7.43 -31.32
N PRO A 301 52.12 7.92 -32.54
CA PRO A 301 53.05 7.28 -33.44
C PRO A 301 54.46 7.63 -32.96
N VAL A 302 55.15 6.67 -32.35
CA VAL A 302 56.60 6.75 -32.16
C VAL A 302 57.23 5.47 -32.67
N ALA A 303 58.22 5.66 -33.50
CA ALA A 303 58.96 4.67 -34.25
C ALA A 303 59.57 3.56 -33.36
N ALA A 304 59.60 2.37 -33.96
CA ALA A 304 60.50 1.25 -33.75
C ALA A 304 61.50 1.32 -32.58
N VAL A 305 61.39 0.37 -31.64
CA VAL A 305 62.48 -0.55 -31.27
C VAL A 305 61.85 -1.88 -30.84
N GLU A 306 62.48 -2.96 -31.29
CA GLU A 306 62.18 -4.38 -31.07
C GLU A 306 62.22 -4.81 -29.59
N ASP A 307 61.68 -6.02 -29.36
CA ASP A 307 61.71 -6.87 -28.15
C ASP A 307 60.51 -6.81 -27.19
N LEU A 308 59.55 -7.68 -27.51
CA LEU A 308 58.52 -8.22 -26.62
C LEU A 308 58.97 -9.61 -26.14
N ALA A 309 59.32 -9.73 -24.86
CA ALA A 309 59.31 -11.00 -24.15
C ALA A 309 58.69 -10.82 -22.75
N GLU A 310 57.57 -11.51 -22.57
CA GLU A 310 57.09 -12.10 -21.32
C GLU A 310 56.70 -11.16 -20.17
N TRP A 311 55.43 -10.73 -20.16
CA TRP A 311 54.65 -10.75 -18.93
C TRP A 311 53.13 -10.81 -19.19
N THR A 312 52.54 -11.97 -18.91
CA THR A 312 51.08 -12.15 -18.74
C THR A 312 50.84 -12.84 -17.41
N PRO A 313 49.94 -12.31 -16.56
CA PRO A 313 49.19 -13.13 -15.64
C PRO A 313 47.70 -13.18 -15.99
N ASP A 314 47.15 -14.36 -15.75
CA ASP A 314 45.81 -14.84 -16.06
C ASP A 314 44.67 -13.95 -15.54
N LEU A 315 43.65 -13.76 -16.40
CA LEU A 315 42.31 -13.37 -15.99
C LEU A 315 41.31 -14.45 -16.44
N PRO A 316 40.37 -14.87 -15.58
CA PRO A 316 39.39 -15.88 -15.93
C PRO A 316 38.39 -15.35 -16.97
N ALA A 317 38.12 -16.21 -17.95
CA ALA A 317 37.19 -16.00 -19.05
C ALA A 317 35.74 -16.05 -18.57
N ALA A 318 35.19 -14.93 -18.11
CA ALA A 318 33.75 -14.78 -17.98
C ALA A 318 33.39 -13.30 -17.94
N PHE A 319 33.31 -12.63 -19.09
CA PHE A 319 32.46 -11.44 -19.35
C PHE A 319 32.70 -11.01 -20.81
N LEU A 320 32.11 -11.74 -21.75
CA LEU A 320 31.80 -11.18 -23.06
C LEU A 320 30.33 -10.73 -23.04
N PRO A 321 30.01 -9.48 -23.40
CA PRO A 321 28.63 -9.04 -23.50
C PRO A 321 27.96 -9.67 -24.72
N HIS A 322 26.80 -10.27 -24.48
CA HIS A 322 25.88 -10.76 -25.50
C HIS A 322 25.38 -9.56 -26.35
N GLU A 323 25.64 -9.61 -27.66
CA GLU A 323 25.03 -8.67 -28.61
C GLU A 323 23.50 -8.87 -28.61
N ARG A 324 22.75 -7.78 -28.49
CA ARG A 324 21.30 -7.77 -28.68
C ARG A 324 21.00 -7.62 -30.16
N SER A 325 20.16 -8.50 -30.69
CA SER A 325 19.69 -8.52 -32.06
C SER A 325 18.78 -7.32 -32.39
N GLU A 326 18.83 -6.87 -33.64
CA GLU A 326 18.12 -5.70 -34.21
C GLU A 326 16.58 -5.77 -34.21
N THR A 327 15.98 -6.84 -33.67
CA THR A 327 14.53 -7.04 -33.65
C THR A 327 13.78 -6.27 -32.55
N GLU A 328 14.46 -5.65 -31.58
CA GLU A 328 13.83 -4.84 -30.51
C GLU A 328 13.69 -3.33 -30.84
N ARG A 329 14.05 -2.87 -32.05
CA ARG A 329 14.04 -1.45 -32.43
C ARG A 329 12.78 -0.94 -33.14
N LEU A 330 11.74 -1.76 -33.32
CA LEU A 330 10.52 -1.38 -34.05
C LEU A 330 9.25 -1.62 -33.23
N VAL A 331 9.08 -0.93 -32.09
CA VAL A 331 7.77 -0.81 -31.40
C VAL A 331 7.65 0.55 -30.68
N TRP A 332 8.22 1.63 -31.22
CA TRP A 332 8.15 2.96 -30.58
C TRP A 332 7.88 4.14 -31.53
N ASP A 333 7.46 3.86 -32.77
CA ASP A 333 6.94 4.89 -33.68
C ASP A 333 5.54 4.50 -34.14
N GLY A 334 4.54 5.18 -33.58
CA GLY A 334 3.15 5.09 -34.01
C GLY A 334 2.18 5.23 -32.85
N VAL A 335 1.77 6.46 -32.55
CA VAL A 335 0.36 6.92 -32.47
C VAL A 335 0.40 8.38 -32.00
N HIS A 336 0.44 9.30 -32.96
CA HIS A 336 -0.13 10.64 -32.87
C HIS A 336 -1.14 10.75 -34.01
N ASP A 337 -2.43 10.79 -33.68
CA ASP A 337 -3.49 11.61 -34.30
C ASP A 337 -4.82 11.24 -33.63
N GLU A 338 -5.36 12.15 -32.81
CA GLU A 338 -6.50 13.03 -33.12
C GLU A 338 -7.87 12.36 -32.89
N ASN A 339 -8.51 12.73 -31.78
CA ASN A 339 -9.96 12.63 -31.62
C ASN A 339 -10.46 13.97 -31.04
N PRO A 340 -11.14 14.83 -31.83
CA PRO A 340 -11.52 16.17 -31.40
C PRO A 340 -12.88 16.26 -30.68
N ASP A 341 -13.63 15.18 -30.48
CA ASP A 341 -15.01 15.25 -29.94
C ASP A 341 -15.22 14.42 -28.66
N GLY A 342 -14.45 14.72 -27.60
CA GLY A 342 -14.67 14.17 -26.27
C GLY A 342 -14.93 15.27 -25.23
N PRO A 343 -15.99 15.20 -24.41
CA PRO A 343 -16.24 16.20 -23.38
C PRO A 343 -15.15 16.14 -22.29
N PRO A 344 -14.68 17.29 -21.77
CA PRO A 344 -13.49 17.34 -20.92
C PRO A 344 -13.79 16.90 -19.47
N PHE A 345 -12.90 16.10 -18.90
CA PHE A 345 -12.84 15.75 -17.46
C PHE A 345 -11.78 16.57 -16.71
#